data_AF-A0A918PA40-F1
#
_entry.id   AF-A0A918PA40-F1
#
_cell.length_a   1.000
_cell.length_b   1.000
_cell.length_c   1.000
_cell.angle_alpha   90.00
_cell.angle_beta   90.00
_cell.angle_gamma   90.00
#
_symmetry.space_group_name_H-M   'P 1'
#
loop_
_entity.id
_entity.type
_entity.pdbx_description
1 polymer ?
#
loop_
_entity_poly.entity_id
_entity_poly.type
_entity_poly.pdbx_seq_one_letter_code
_entity_poly.pdbx_strand_id
1 'polypeptide(L)' 'MSILGFLIPLALLMGLFGLACFFWAMKGGQFDDLDGAANRILIDDEDDGPAKAEPARDTR' A
#
# COMPACT_ATOMS: atom_id res chain seq x y z
N MET A 1 -30.19 -31.71 18.98
CA MET A 1 -29.74 -30.44 18.38
C MET A 1 -28.62 -30.75 17.40
N SER A 2 -28.75 -30.37 16.13
CA SER A 2 -27.72 -30.64 15.11
C SER A 2 -26.61 -29.61 15.18
N ILE A 3 -25.37 -30.03 14.95
CA ILE A 3 -24.20 -29.16 14.89
C ILE A 3 -24.37 -28.04 13.84
N LEU A 4 -25.16 -28.29 12.78
CA LEU A 4 -25.50 -27.28 11.77
C LEU A 4 -26.12 -26.01 12.37
N GLY A 5 -26.88 -26.13 13.46
CA GLY A 5 -27.49 -24.99 14.14
C GLY A 5 -26.46 -24.00 14.70
N PHE A 6 -25.24 -24.45 14.98
CA PHE A 6 -24.12 -23.61 15.42
C PHE A 6 -23.19 -23.20 14.27
N LEU A 7 -22.95 -24.10 13.31
CA LEU A 7 -22.04 -23.82 12.19
C LEU A 7 -22.58 -22.72 11.27
N ILE A 8 -23.88 -22.72 10.99
CA ILE A 8 -24.49 -21.72 10.10
C ILE A 8 -24.28 -20.29 10.62
N PRO A 9 -24.68 -19.94 11.86
CA PRO A 9 -24.47 -18.58 12.37
C PRO A 9 -22.98 -18.23 12.51
N LEU A 10 -22.13 -19.18 12.90
CA LEU A 10 -20.69 -18.96 13.00
C LEU A 10 -20.05 -18.64 11.65
N ALA A 11 -20.42 -19.37 10.60
CA ALA A 11 -19.93 -19.13 9.25
C ALA A 11 -20.39 -17.77 8.71
N LEU A 12 -21.65 -17.38 8.96
CA LEU A 12 -22.16 -16.06 8.60
C LEU A 12 -21.41 -14.93 9.31
N LEU A 13 -21.13 -15.08 10.60
CA LEU A 13 -20.34 -14.12 11.37
C LEU A 13 -18.91 -13.99 10.84
N MET A 14 -18.24 -15.12 10.53
CA MET A 14 -16.90 -15.09 9.94
C MET A 14 -16.91 -14.42 8.56
N GLY A 15 -17.91 -14.70 7.72
CA GLY A 15 -18.07 -14.07 6.41
C GLY A 15 -18.27 -12.55 6.53
N LEU A 16 -19.14 -12.12 7.45
CA LEU A 16 -19.39 -10.70 7.70
C LEU A 16 -18.16 -9.99 8.26
N PHE A 17 -17.43 -10.64 9.17
CA PHE A 17 -16.17 -10.13 9.71
C PHE A 17 -15.13 -9.91 8.60
N GLY A 18 -14.94 -10.91 7.72
CA GLY A 18 -14.03 -10.79 6.57
C GLY A 18 -14.42 -9.65 5.64
N LEU A 19 -15.72 -9.51 5.35
CA LEU A 19 -16.23 -8.42 4.51
C LEU A 19 -16.00 -7.04 5.16
N ALA A 20 -16.22 -6.91 6.47
CA ALA A 20 -15.96 -5.68 7.21
C ALA A 20 -14.46 -5.32 7.19
N CYS A 21 -13.57 -6.29 7.41
CA CYS A 21 -12.14 -6.10 7.28
C CYS A 21 -11.72 -5.65 5.88
N PHE A 22 -12.33 -6.23 4.83
CA PHE A 22 -12.08 -5.85 3.44
C PHE A 22 -12.44 -4.39 3.17
N PHE A 23 -13.63 -3.94 3.61
CA PHE A 23 -14.02 -2.53 3.47
C PHE A 23 -13.14 -1.58 4.29
N TRP A 24 -12.72 -2.00 5.49
CA TRP A 24 -11.78 -1.23 6.31
C TRP A 24 -10.42 -1.05 5.60
N ALA A 25 -9.90 -2.11 4.98
CA ALA A 25 -8.66 -2.05 4.21
C ALA A 25 -8.75 -1.11 3.00
N MET A 26 -9.86 -1.15 2.24
CA MET A 26 -10.08 -0.22 1.12
C MET A 26 -10.18 1.23 1.58
N LYS A 27 -10.79 1.50 2.74
CA LYS A 27 -10.90 2.86 3.29
C LYS A 27 -9.55 3.45 3.73
N GLY A 28 -8.52 2.62 3.91
CA GLY A 28 -7.20 3.04 4.36
C GLY A 28 -6.43 3.93 3.40
N GLY A 29 -6.94 4.22 2.19
CA GLY A 29 -6.26 5.07 1.19
C GLY A 29 -4.95 4.47 0.67
N GLN A 30 -4.62 3.23 1.05
CA GLN A 30 -3.34 2.59 0.76
C GLN A 30 -3.17 2.28 -0.74
N PHE A 31 -4.26 2.31 -1.51
CA PHE A 31 -4.25 2.14 -2.97
C PHE A 31 -3.97 3.44 -3.75
N ASP A 32 -4.05 4.61 -3.10
CA ASP A 32 -3.89 5.92 -3.78
C ASP A 32 -2.40 6.24 -4.05
N ASP A 33 -1.49 5.75 -3.21
CA ASP A 33 -0.03 5.94 -3.38
C ASP A 33 0.67 4.71 -4.01
N LEU A 34 -0.08 3.68 -4.45
CA LEU A 34 0.51 2.56 -5.19
C LEU A 34 1.04 2.99 -6.56
N ASP A 35 0.31 3.88 -7.25
CA ASP A 35 0.74 4.44 -8.54
C ASP A 35 2.01 5.31 -8.37
N GLY A 36 2.10 6.08 -7.29
CA GLY A 36 3.29 6.88 -6.95
C GLY A 36 4.50 6.04 -6.55
N ALA A 37 4.29 4.96 -5.78
CA ALA A 37 5.34 4.01 -5.42
C ALA A 37 5.91 3.27 -6.65
N ALA A 38 5.06 2.87 -7.60
CA ALA A 38 5.49 2.24 -8.85
C ALA A 38 6.29 3.20 -9.76
N ASN A 39 5.95 4.49 -9.77
CA ASN A 39 6.72 5.49 -10.52
C ASN A 39 8.11 5.74 -9.93
N ARG A 40 8.26 5.71 -8.60
CA ARG A 40 9.55 5.90 -7.91
C ARG A 40 10.53 4.75 -8.20
N ILE A 41 10.08 3.50 -8.13
CA ILE A 41 10.95 2.33 -8.37
C ILE A 41 11.44 2.20 -9.82
N LEU A 42 10.78 2.84 -10.79
CA LEU A 42 11.20 2.85 -12.19
C LEU A 42 12.16 4.00 -12.53
N ILE A 43 12.16 5.08 -11.74
CA ILE A 43 12.94 6.30 -12.00
C ILE A 43 14.24 6.34 -11.16
N ASP A 44 14.27 5.70 -10.00
CA ASP A 44 15.44 5.73 -9.08
C ASP A 44 16.72 5.09 -9.67
N ASP A 45 16.63 4.28 -10.74
CA ASP A 45 17.81 3.70 -11.41
C ASP A 45 18.56 4.70 -12.33
N GLU A 46 17.99 5.88 -12.64
CA GLU A 46 18.57 6.83 -13.61
C GLU A 46 19.20 8.11 -13.02
N ASP A 47 19.01 8.43 -11.73
CA ASP A 47 19.42 9.74 -11.17
C ASP A 47 20.45 9.70 -10.01
N ASP A 48 21.06 8.54 -9.71
CA ASP A 48 22.20 8.41 -8.79
C ASP A 48 23.57 8.76 -9.43
N GLY A 49 23.55 9.57 -10.49
CA GLY A 49 24.76 10.24 -10.97
C GLY A 49 25.11 11.39 -10.02
N PRO A 50 26.35 11.49 -9.50
CA PRO A 50 26.69 12.53 -8.54
C PRO A 50 26.38 13.90 -9.14
N ALA A 51 25.37 14.57 -8.58
CA ALA A 51 24.99 15.92 -8.95
C ALA A 51 26.25 16.78 -8.90
N LYS A 52 26.63 17.25 -10.10
CA LYS A 52 27.69 18.20 -10.41
C LYS A 52 28.10 18.99 -9.17
N ALA A 53 29.30 18.70 -8.65
CA ALA A 53 30.05 19.69 -7.89
C ALA A 53 30.23 20.90 -8.82
N GLU A 54 29.39 21.91 -8.61
CA GLU A 54 29.49 23.21 -9.27
C GLU A 54 30.92 23.72 -9.06
N PRO A 55 31.67 24.03 -10.14
CA PRO A 55 33.04 24.44 -10.00
C PRO A 55 33.06 25.72 -9.17
N ALA A 56 33.95 25.75 -8.18
CA ALA A 56 34.19 26.89 -7.32
C ALA A 56 34.15 28.18 -8.15
N ARG A 57 33.12 28.99 -7.92
CA ARG A 57 33.11 30.38 -8.36
C ARG A 57 34.23 31.07 -7.59
N ASP A 58 35.42 31.06 -8.19
CA ASP A 58 36.52 31.94 -7.81
C ASP A 58 36.17 33.34 -8.29
N THR A 59 35.34 34.00 -7.51
CA THR A 59 35.23 35.44 -7.50
C THR A 59 36.36 35.98 -6.62
N ARG A 60 37.53 36.26 -7.19
CA ARG A 60 38.32 37.49 -6.95
C ARG A 60 39.61 37.58 -7.77
#